data_AF-A0A1G1F8L5-F1
#
_entry.id   AF-A0A1G1F8L5-F1
#
_cell.length_a   1.000
_cell.length_b   1.000
_cell.length_c   1.000
_cell.angle_alpha   90.00
_cell.angle_beta   90.00
_cell.angle_gamma   90.00
#
_symmetry.space_group_name_H-M   'P 1'
#
loop_
_entity.id
_entity.type
_entity.pdbx_description
1 polymer ?
#
loop_
_entity_poly.entity_id
_entity_poly.type
_entity_poly.pdbx_seq_one_letter_code
_entity_poly.pdbx_strand_id
1 'polypeptide(L)'
;MSGTPNKDETPKKDMKDVFAAVENIRCAIQRSQKFVEEFLSEPMCGKCHPCALGSYEALVRLKRISSGRGKQDDVAAIQRIADEMLEASRCIKGKDTAKFLLEELKKESFREHLEGHCAERECPSYVMYKVIPEKCVLCGLCQEACKYNAITGEKKVSFLSGYLPFEIRQKRCVKCGDCVTACHYGAIEIIEEKSGVPV
;
A
#
# COMPACT_ATOMS: atom_id res chain seq x y z
N MET A 1 4.75 45.02 -21.23
CA MET A 1 5.52 43.76 -21.40
C MET A 1 5.35 42.96 -20.13
N SER A 2 4.49 41.95 -20.20
CA SER A 2 4.10 41.05 -19.13
C SER A 2 5.29 40.17 -18.71
N GLY A 3 5.88 40.46 -17.55
CA GLY A 3 6.79 39.53 -16.88
C GLY A 3 5.96 38.39 -16.29
N THR A 4 6.08 37.21 -16.87
CA THR A 4 5.51 35.98 -16.31
C THR A 4 6.16 35.67 -14.97
N PRO A 5 5.39 35.38 -13.90
CA PRO A 5 5.95 34.88 -12.65
C PRO A 5 6.47 33.45 -12.86
N ASN A 6 7.68 33.19 -12.33
CA ASN A 6 8.32 31.87 -12.32
C ASN A 6 7.37 30.82 -11.72
N LYS A 7 7.08 29.78 -12.51
CA LYS A 7 6.32 28.61 -12.10
C LYS A 7 7.25 27.59 -11.43
N ASP A 8 6.80 27.12 -10.26
CA ASP A 8 7.00 25.77 -9.74
C ASP A 8 8.43 25.36 -9.36
N GLU A 9 8.95 25.94 -8.27
CA GLU A 9 9.91 25.24 -7.41
C GLU A 9 9.12 24.40 -6.41
N THR A 10 8.73 23.18 -6.80
CA THR A 10 8.27 22.19 -5.81
C THR A 10 9.42 21.88 -4.84
N PRO A 11 9.21 21.94 -3.52
CA PRO A 11 10.27 21.71 -2.54
C PRO A 11 10.83 20.31 -2.70
N LYS A 12 12.14 20.20 -2.94
CA LYS A 12 12.84 18.92 -3.09
C LYS A 12 12.69 18.10 -1.81
N LYS A 13 12.07 16.93 -1.91
CA LYS A 13 11.89 16.02 -0.79
C LYS A 13 13.23 15.41 -0.37
N ASP A 14 13.56 15.52 0.92
CA ASP A 14 14.79 14.96 1.47
C ASP A 14 14.57 13.56 2.04
N MET A 15 15.67 12.87 2.30
CA MET A 15 15.60 11.48 2.73
C MET A 15 14.92 11.31 4.09
N LYS A 16 14.97 12.35 4.93
CA LYS A 16 14.18 12.41 6.18
C LYS A 16 12.68 12.33 5.92
N ASP A 17 12.18 13.02 4.89
CA ASP A 17 10.76 13.02 4.55
C ASP A 17 10.31 11.67 3.97
N VAL A 18 11.21 10.99 3.24
CA VAL A 18 10.97 9.64 2.75
C VAL A 18 10.88 8.64 3.91
N PHE A 19 11.77 8.75 4.90
CA PHE A 19 11.70 7.93 6.12
C PHE A 19 10.45 8.23 6.96
N ALA A 20 10.09 9.51 7.12
CA ALA A 20 8.88 9.91 7.83
C ALA A 20 7.60 9.34 7.19
N ALA A 21 7.57 9.25 5.85
CA ALA A 21 6.42 8.70 5.13
C ALA A 21 6.15 7.21 5.41
N VAL A 22 7.12 6.47 5.96
CA VAL A 22 7.01 5.02 6.21
C VAL A 22 7.10 4.64 7.68
N GLU A 23 7.15 5.62 8.58
CA GLU A 23 7.33 5.41 10.03
C GLU A 23 6.23 4.52 10.62
N ASN A 24 4.97 4.80 10.27
CA ASN A 24 3.80 4.11 10.80
C ASN A 24 3.39 2.86 10.02
N ILE A 25 4.19 2.40 9.05
CA ILE A 25 3.91 1.19 8.27
C ILE A 25 4.66 0.01 8.91
N ARG A 26 3.91 -1.00 9.31
CA ARG A 26 4.41 -2.18 10.03
C ARG A 26 4.79 -3.30 9.08
N CYS A 27 4.01 -3.53 8.03
CA CYS A 27 4.30 -4.56 7.04
C CYS A 27 5.56 -4.19 6.25
N ALA A 28 6.60 -5.03 6.30
CA ALA A 28 7.87 -4.76 5.61
C ALA A 28 7.72 -4.54 4.10
N ILE A 29 6.81 -5.29 3.46
CA ILE A 29 6.54 -5.15 2.02
C ILE A 29 5.91 -3.80 1.68
N GLN A 30 4.82 -3.40 2.37
CA GLN A 30 4.21 -2.08 2.18
C GLN A 30 5.20 -0.97 2.50
N ARG A 31 5.95 -1.11 3.60
CA ARG A 31 6.94 -0.13 4.04
C ARG A 31 8.02 0.05 2.96
N SER A 32 8.53 -1.06 2.42
CA SER A 32 9.49 -1.06 1.32
C SER A 32 8.93 -0.46 0.04
N GLN A 33 7.73 -0.87 -0.36
CA GLN A 33 7.06 -0.36 -1.56
C GLN A 33 6.87 1.16 -1.45
N LYS A 34 6.30 1.63 -0.34
CA LYS A 34 6.03 3.04 -0.10
C LYS A 34 7.32 3.86 -0.03
N PHE A 35 8.35 3.34 0.65
CA PHE A 35 9.65 4.00 0.71
C PHE A 35 10.23 4.23 -0.68
N VAL A 36 10.22 3.20 -1.54
CA VAL A 36 10.77 3.30 -2.89
C VAL A 36 9.88 4.18 -3.79
N GLU A 37 8.55 4.16 -3.62
CA GLU A 37 7.66 5.10 -4.31
C GLU A 37 7.95 6.56 -3.95
N GLU A 38 8.12 6.85 -2.66
CA GLU A 38 8.47 8.19 -2.18
C GLU A 38 9.90 8.60 -2.56
N PHE A 39 10.81 7.65 -2.71
CA PHE A 39 12.14 7.92 -3.25
C PHE A 39 12.09 8.28 -4.74
N LEU A 40 11.23 7.60 -5.51
CA LEU A 40 11.08 7.80 -6.95
C LEU A 40 10.10 8.92 -7.32
N SER A 41 9.37 9.50 -6.36
CA SER A 41 8.42 10.60 -6.62
C SER A 41 9.12 11.90 -7.03
N GLU A 42 10.38 12.05 -6.63
CA GLU A 42 11.21 13.20 -7.01
C GLU A 42 12.04 12.91 -8.27
N PRO A 43 12.40 13.95 -9.05
CA PRO A 43 13.29 13.80 -10.19
C PRO A 43 14.61 13.13 -9.82
N MET A 44 14.84 11.93 -10.36
CA MET A 44 16.07 11.19 -10.16
C MET A 44 17.26 11.94 -10.79
N CYS A 45 18.39 11.98 -10.09
CA CYS A 45 19.56 12.71 -10.56
C CYS A 45 20.26 12.09 -11.80
N GLY A 46 19.97 10.83 -12.14
CA GLY A 46 20.48 10.14 -13.33
C GLY A 46 21.99 9.84 -13.35
N LYS A 47 22.75 10.19 -12.30
CA LYS A 47 24.22 10.11 -12.27
C LYS A 47 24.79 8.69 -12.15
N CYS A 48 23.96 7.72 -11.77
CA CYS A 48 24.34 6.32 -11.65
C CYS A 48 23.16 5.41 -12.02
N HIS A 49 23.38 4.48 -12.94
CA HIS A 49 22.37 3.53 -13.39
C HIS A 49 21.87 2.58 -12.30
N PRO A 50 22.73 2.00 -11.42
CA PRO A 50 22.27 1.07 -10.39
C PRO A 50 21.19 1.66 -9.48
N CYS A 51 21.32 2.93 -9.05
CA CYS A 51 20.32 3.57 -8.21
C CYS A 51 19.01 3.85 -8.95
N ALA A 52 19.06 4.40 -10.17
CA ALA A 52 17.85 4.76 -10.90
C ALA A 52 17.06 3.54 -11.39
N LEU A 53 17.74 2.59 -12.05
CA LEU A 53 17.11 1.39 -12.59
C LEU A 53 16.82 0.37 -11.49
N GLY A 54 17.73 0.23 -10.52
CA GLY A 54 17.56 -0.68 -9.40
C GLY A 54 16.37 -0.32 -8.54
N SER A 55 16.21 0.95 -8.14
CA SER A 55 15.03 1.37 -7.38
C SER A 55 13.73 1.13 -8.15
N TYR A 56 13.70 1.39 -9.46
CA TYR A 56 12.51 1.14 -10.27
C TYR A 56 12.18 -0.36 -10.35
N GLU A 57 13.17 -1.19 -10.63
CA GLU A 57 12.98 -2.64 -10.70
C GLU A 57 12.58 -3.23 -9.34
N ALA A 58 13.22 -2.80 -8.25
CA ALA A 58 12.85 -3.18 -6.90
C ALA A 58 11.38 -2.84 -6.60
N LEU A 59 10.91 -1.65 -7.01
CA LEU A 59 9.51 -1.27 -6.84
C LEU A 59 8.55 -2.20 -7.59
N VAL A 60 8.88 -2.60 -8.82
CA VAL A 60 8.07 -3.55 -9.60
C VAL A 60 7.97 -4.91 -8.88
N ARG A 61 9.09 -5.40 -8.34
CA ARG A 61 9.14 -6.66 -7.57
C ARG A 61 8.35 -6.56 -6.27
N LEU A 62 8.49 -5.48 -5.52
CA LEU A 62 7.73 -5.22 -4.30
C LEU A 62 6.22 -5.17 -4.56
N LYS A 63 5.79 -4.52 -5.66
CA LYS A 63 4.37 -4.50 -6.10
C LYS A 63 3.84 -5.87 -6.47
N ARG A 64 4.69 -6.75 -7.04
CA ARG A 64 4.30 -8.14 -7.33
C ARG A 64 4.09 -8.92 -6.04
N ILE A 65 4.99 -8.77 -5.07
CA ILE A 65 4.89 -9.43 -3.76
C ILE A 65 3.65 -8.92 -2.98
N SER A 66 3.44 -7.61 -2.93
CA SER A 66 2.26 -7.02 -2.27
C SER A 66 0.94 -7.35 -2.97
N SER A 67 0.98 -7.75 -4.25
CA SER A 67 -0.19 -8.20 -5.02
C SER A 67 -0.50 -9.69 -4.96
N GLY A 68 0.17 -10.47 -4.11
CA GLY A 68 -0.04 -11.92 -4.03
C GLY A 68 0.52 -12.69 -5.22
N ARG A 69 1.37 -12.05 -6.03
CA ARG A 69 2.03 -12.65 -7.22
C ARG A 69 3.54 -12.75 -7.06
N GLY A 70 4.03 -12.57 -5.83
CA GLY A 70 5.45 -12.64 -5.50
C GLY A 70 5.98 -14.07 -5.63
N LYS A 71 7.24 -14.20 -6.01
CA LYS A 71 7.98 -15.46 -6.03
C LYS A 71 9.30 -15.31 -5.29
N GLN A 72 9.92 -16.43 -4.93
CA GLN A 72 11.27 -16.43 -4.35
C GLN A 72 12.28 -15.68 -5.23
N ASP A 73 12.14 -15.78 -6.55
CA ASP A 73 12.96 -15.05 -7.52
C ASP A 73 12.82 -13.52 -7.40
N ASP A 74 11.62 -13.02 -7.04
CA ASP A 74 11.41 -11.59 -6.84
C ASP A 74 12.18 -11.11 -5.60
N VAL A 75 12.21 -11.89 -4.53
CA VAL A 75 12.99 -11.59 -3.31
C VAL A 75 14.50 -11.64 -3.60
N ALA A 76 14.96 -12.70 -4.28
CA ALA A 76 16.36 -12.83 -4.68
C ALA A 76 16.81 -11.71 -5.64
N ALA A 77 15.91 -11.24 -6.53
CA ALA A 77 16.19 -10.09 -7.38
C ALA A 77 16.34 -8.79 -6.57
N ILE A 78 15.44 -8.51 -5.63
CA ILE A 78 15.54 -7.32 -4.77
C ILE A 78 16.84 -7.34 -3.97
N GLN A 79 17.24 -8.49 -3.44
CA GLN A 79 18.50 -8.66 -2.72
C GLN A 79 19.71 -8.27 -3.60
N ARG A 80 19.82 -8.87 -4.80
CA ARG A 80 20.92 -8.54 -5.74
C ARG A 80 20.94 -7.07 -6.14
N ILE A 81 19.77 -6.50 -6.42
CA ILE A 81 19.63 -5.09 -6.75
C ILE A 81 20.14 -4.21 -5.60
N ALA A 82 19.75 -4.53 -4.37
CA ALA A 82 20.15 -3.76 -3.20
C ALA A 82 21.67 -3.86 -2.94
N ASP A 83 22.27 -5.05 -3.10
CA ASP A 83 23.72 -5.23 -2.99
C ASP A 83 24.48 -4.41 -4.05
N GLU A 84 24.08 -4.51 -5.33
CA GLU A 84 24.67 -3.72 -6.42
C GLU A 84 24.50 -2.21 -6.20
N MET A 85 23.32 -1.79 -5.71
CA MET A 85 23.07 -0.39 -5.39
C MET A 85 23.97 0.08 -4.24
N LEU A 86 24.22 -0.73 -3.21
CA LEU A 86 25.05 -0.37 -2.08
C LEU A 86 26.51 -0.12 -2.49
N GLU A 87 27.04 -0.98 -3.36
CA GLU A 87 28.41 -0.90 -3.85
C GLU A 87 28.59 0.22 -4.90
N ALA A 88 27.71 0.27 -5.90
CA ALA A 88 27.92 1.07 -7.10
C ALA A 88 27.21 2.44 -7.10
N SER A 89 26.34 2.73 -6.13
CA SER A 89 25.71 4.06 -6.03
C SER A 89 26.71 5.15 -5.68
N ARG A 90 26.67 6.25 -6.44
CA ARG A 90 27.59 7.39 -6.26
C ARG A 90 27.18 8.34 -5.14
N CYS A 91 25.91 8.36 -4.75
CA CYS A 91 25.39 9.27 -3.72
C CYS A 91 24.95 8.50 -2.47
N ILE A 92 24.93 9.21 -1.33
CA ILE A 92 24.47 8.65 -0.05
C ILE A 92 23.00 8.23 -0.11
N LYS A 93 22.13 9.00 -0.79
CA LYS A 93 20.70 8.67 -0.94
C LYS A 93 20.51 7.27 -1.56
N GLY A 94 21.24 6.94 -2.62
CA GLY A 94 21.18 5.62 -3.25
C GLY A 94 21.69 4.50 -2.34
N LYS A 95 22.78 4.74 -1.58
CA LYS A 95 23.31 3.78 -0.61
C LYS A 95 22.37 3.57 0.59
N ASP A 96 21.69 4.61 1.04
CA ASP A 96 20.72 4.52 2.14
C ASP A 96 19.47 3.77 1.70
N THR A 97 18.98 4.00 0.47
CA THR A 97 17.90 3.19 -0.12
C THR A 97 18.29 1.70 -0.20
N ALA A 98 19.52 1.41 -0.62
CA ALA A 98 20.03 0.04 -0.67
C ALA A 98 20.05 -0.62 0.72
N LYS A 99 20.65 0.04 1.72
CA LYS A 99 20.68 -0.44 3.11
C LYS A 99 19.29 -0.68 3.66
N PHE A 100 18.36 0.25 3.39
CA PHE A 100 16.99 0.12 3.84
C PHE A 100 16.33 -1.15 3.27
N LEU A 101 16.44 -1.40 1.96
CA LEU A 101 15.91 -2.62 1.34
C LEU A 101 16.54 -3.90 1.93
N LEU A 102 17.86 -3.89 2.16
CA LEU A 102 18.57 -5.01 2.79
C LEU A 102 18.08 -5.32 4.20
N GLU A 103 17.82 -4.29 5.02
CA GLU A 103 17.28 -4.49 6.37
C GLU A 103 15.82 -4.97 6.35
N GLU A 104 15.00 -4.47 5.43
CA GLU A 104 13.62 -4.93 5.28
C GLU A 104 13.53 -6.38 4.80
N LEU A 105 14.42 -6.81 3.90
CA LEU A 105 14.49 -8.19 3.38
C LEU A 105 14.77 -9.24 4.47
N LYS A 106 15.38 -8.86 5.60
CA LYS A 106 15.63 -9.77 6.73
C LYS A 106 14.38 -10.07 7.55
N LYS A 107 13.27 -9.36 7.31
CA LYS A 107 12.04 -9.52 8.10
C LYS A 107 11.21 -10.68 7.57
N GLU A 108 10.53 -11.37 8.50
CA GLU A 108 9.64 -12.50 8.20
C GLU A 108 8.50 -12.17 7.24
N SER A 109 8.09 -10.90 7.14
CA SER A 109 7.01 -10.48 6.24
C SER A 109 7.24 -10.90 4.79
N PHE A 110 8.49 -10.97 4.29
CA PHE A 110 8.75 -11.46 2.94
C PHE A 110 8.36 -12.92 2.77
N ARG A 111 8.68 -13.76 3.76
CA ARG A 111 8.29 -15.19 3.76
C ARG A 111 6.77 -15.34 3.84
N GLU A 112 6.11 -14.58 4.70
CA GLU A 112 4.65 -14.60 4.84
C GLU A 112 3.91 -14.27 3.53
N HIS A 113 4.39 -13.27 2.80
CA HIS A 113 3.78 -12.88 1.53
C HIS A 113 4.01 -13.94 0.44
N LEU A 114 5.12 -14.66 0.49
CA LEU A 114 5.35 -15.82 -0.39
C LEU A 114 4.44 -17.01 -0.03
N GLU A 115 4.07 -17.13 1.25
CA GLU A 115 3.06 -18.09 1.73
C GLU A 115 1.61 -17.62 1.48
N GLY A 116 1.43 -16.42 0.94
CA GLY A 116 0.13 -15.91 0.54
C GLY A 116 -0.65 -15.19 1.64
N HIS A 117 0.01 -14.70 2.71
CA HIS A 117 -0.65 -13.93 3.78
C HIS A 117 0.14 -12.69 4.22
N CYS A 118 -0.53 -11.78 4.94
CA CYS A 118 0.05 -10.56 5.48
C CYS A 118 -0.45 -10.35 6.91
N ALA A 119 0.37 -10.72 7.91
CA ALA A 119 -0.02 -10.71 9.32
C ALA A 119 -0.43 -9.32 9.85
N GLU A 120 0.16 -8.26 9.29
CA GLU A 120 -0.15 -6.88 9.70
C GLU A 120 -1.41 -6.30 9.04
N ARG A 121 -1.98 -6.99 8.04
CA ARG A 121 -3.19 -6.56 7.29
C ARG A 121 -3.08 -5.20 6.61
N GLU A 122 -1.86 -4.81 6.25
CA GLU A 122 -1.59 -3.53 5.58
C GLU A 122 -1.50 -3.66 4.06
N CYS A 123 -1.22 -4.86 3.52
CA CYS A 123 -1.25 -5.09 2.07
C CYS A 123 -2.69 -5.29 1.58
N PRO A 124 -3.21 -4.42 0.69
CA PRO A 124 -4.60 -4.48 0.22
C PRO A 124 -4.99 -5.84 -0.36
N SER A 125 -4.06 -6.52 -1.03
CA SER A 125 -4.35 -7.78 -1.73
C SER A 125 -4.73 -8.93 -0.80
N TYR A 126 -4.30 -8.87 0.46
CA TYR A 126 -4.53 -9.94 1.45
C TYR A 126 -5.62 -9.60 2.46
N VAL A 127 -6.36 -8.50 2.25
CA VAL A 127 -7.43 -8.10 3.16
C VAL A 127 -8.77 -8.07 2.44
N MET A 128 -9.83 -8.33 3.19
CA MET A 128 -11.22 -8.14 2.78
C MET A 128 -11.93 -7.32 3.86
N TYR A 129 -12.82 -6.45 3.43
CA TYR A 129 -13.65 -5.67 4.34
C TYR A 129 -15.01 -6.35 4.46
N LYS A 130 -15.42 -6.64 5.70
CA LYS A 130 -16.73 -7.23 5.98
C LYS A 130 -17.48 -6.35 6.98
N VAL A 131 -18.76 -6.11 6.71
CA VAL A 131 -19.65 -5.46 7.66
C VAL A 131 -20.17 -6.50 8.65
N ILE A 132 -20.13 -6.16 9.93
CA ILE A 132 -20.67 -6.94 11.04
C ILE A 132 -22.08 -6.41 11.34
N PRO A 133 -23.15 -7.14 10.96
CA PRO A 133 -24.53 -6.67 11.09
C PRO A 133 -24.90 -6.27 12.51
N GLU A 134 -24.34 -6.95 13.50
CA GLU A 134 -24.63 -6.76 14.94
C GLU A 134 -24.16 -5.40 15.45
N LYS A 135 -23.10 -4.83 14.86
CA LYS A 135 -22.56 -3.51 15.20
C LYS A 135 -23.09 -2.41 14.27
N CYS A 136 -23.73 -2.78 13.17
CA CYS A 136 -24.14 -1.84 12.13
C CYS A 136 -25.47 -1.16 12.48
N VAL A 137 -25.45 0.16 12.62
CA VAL A 137 -26.67 0.97 12.87
C VAL A 137 -27.40 1.41 11.59
N LEU A 138 -26.96 0.91 10.43
CA LEU A 138 -27.56 1.21 9.12
C LEU A 138 -27.60 2.72 8.77
N CYS A 139 -26.56 3.48 9.11
CA CYS A 139 -26.48 4.92 8.82
C CYS A 139 -26.18 5.24 7.33
N GLY A 140 -25.53 4.33 6.60
CA GLY A 140 -25.18 4.47 5.19
C GLY A 140 -23.94 5.33 4.88
N LEU A 141 -23.21 5.84 5.87
CA LEU A 141 -21.99 6.63 5.65
C LEU A 141 -20.91 5.85 4.86
N CYS A 142 -20.79 4.54 5.11
CA CYS A 142 -19.85 3.71 4.37
C CYS A 142 -20.18 3.61 2.87
N GLN A 143 -21.48 3.61 2.52
CA GLN A 143 -21.94 3.59 1.14
C GLN A 143 -21.63 4.91 0.43
N GLU A 144 -21.83 6.04 1.10
CA GLU A 144 -21.48 7.37 0.58
C GLU A 144 -19.98 7.57 0.40
N ALA A 145 -19.17 7.03 1.31
CA ALA A 145 -17.71 7.07 1.20
C ALA A 145 -17.16 6.22 0.04
N CYS A 146 -17.92 5.21 -0.41
CA CYS A 146 -17.46 4.27 -1.43
C CYS A 146 -17.60 4.84 -2.85
N LYS A 147 -16.52 5.45 -3.37
CA LYS A 147 -16.44 5.98 -4.75
C LYS A 147 -16.71 4.94 -5.85
N TYR A 148 -16.57 3.64 -5.53
CA TYR A 148 -16.73 2.53 -6.46
C TYR A 148 -18.08 1.82 -6.35
N ASN A 149 -19.00 2.32 -5.51
CA ASN A 149 -20.33 1.73 -5.31
C ASN A 149 -20.27 0.22 -5.01
N ALA A 150 -19.28 -0.18 -4.19
CA ALA A 150 -19.06 -1.57 -3.79
C ALA A 150 -19.97 -2.00 -2.63
N ILE A 151 -20.56 -1.05 -1.90
CA ILE A 151 -21.38 -1.34 -0.72
C ILE A 151 -22.86 -1.26 -1.08
N THR A 152 -23.59 -2.33 -0.78
CA THR A 152 -25.05 -2.41 -0.97
C THR A 152 -25.74 -2.57 0.37
N GLY A 153 -26.87 -1.91 0.55
CA GLY A 153 -27.65 -1.93 1.79
C GLY A 153 -28.63 -0.77 1.80
N GLU A 154 -29.55 -0.81 2.77
CA GLU A 154 -30.58 0.21 2.93
C GLU A 154 -30.40 0.94 4.26
N LYS A 155 -30.60 2.26 4.22
CA LYS A 155 -30.59 3.07 5.45
C LYS A 155 -31.81 2.75 6.29
N LYS A 156 -31.66 2.81 7.61
CA LYS A 156 -32.79 2.67 8.53
C LYS A 156 -33.75 3.86 8.38
N VAL A 157 -34.96 3.60 7.91
CA VAL A 157 -36.05 4.58 7.79
C VAL A 157 -37.16 4.22 8.77
N SER A 158 -37.49 5.11 9.70
CA SER A 158 -38.38 4.87 10.86
C SER A 158 -39.76 4.26 10.54
N PHE A 159 -40.24 4.40 9.32
CA PHE A 159 -41.57 3.94 8.89
C PHE A 159 -41.57 2.56 8.17
N LEU A 160 -40.40 1.97 7.92
CA LEU A 160 -40.25 0.68 7.23
C LEU A 160 -39.85 -0.43 8.21
N SER A 161 -40.54 -1.57 8.13
CA SER A 161 -40.20 -2.79 8.87
C SER A 161 -39.42 -3.73 7.95
N GLY A 162 -38.11 -3.84 8.19
CA GLY A 162 -37.20 -4.67 7.39
C GLY A 162 -36.24 -3.82 6.58
N TYR A 163 -34.93 -4.04 6.75
CA TYR A 163 -33.88 -3.33 6.03
C TYR A 163 -32.86 -4.34 5.52
N LEU A 164 -32.34 -4.10 4.32
CA LEU A 164 -31.18 -4.85 3.83
C LEU A 164 -29.92 -4.42 4.60
N PRO A 165 -29.24 -5.35 5.31
CA PRO A 165 -27.99 -5.03 5.98
C PRO A 165 -26.94 -4.57 4.95
N PHE A 166 -26.04 -3.69 5.39
CA PHE A 166 -24.94 -3.28 4.53
C PHE A 166 -23.98 -4.45 4.29
N GLU A 167 -23.65 -4.70 3.03
CA GLU A 167 -22.74 -5.73 2.57
C GLU A 167 -21.76 -5.14 1.55
N ILE A 168 -20.48 -5.55 1.63
CA ILE A 168 -19.43 -5.11 0.71
C ILE A 168 -19.24 -6.18 -0.37
N ARG A 169 -19.54 -5.82 -1.61
CA ARG A 169 -19.30 -6.66 -2.78
C ARG A 169 -17.81 -6.67 -3.12
N GLN A 170 -17.12 -7.73 -2.69
CA GLN A 170 -15.67 -7.86 -2.83
C GLN A 170 -15.18 -7.69 -4.28
N LYS A 171 -15.95 -8.17 -5.27
CA LYS A 171 -15.61 -8.04 -6.70
C LYS A 171 -15.54 -6.59 -7.20
N ARG A 172 -16.21 -5.64 -6.54
CA ARG A 172 -16.17 -4.20 -6.87
C ARG A 172 -15.27 -3.40 -5.92
N CYS A 173 -14.92 -3.97 -4.79
CA CYS A 173 -14.15 -3.28 -3.76
C CYS A 173 -12.68 -3.19 -4.21
N VAL A 174 -12.16 -1.98 -4.35
CA VAL A 174 -10.73 -1.76 -4.63
C VAL A 174 -9.87 -1.77 -3.36
N LYS A 175 -10.47 -2.12 -2.22
CA LYS A 175 -9.80 -2.27 -0.93
C LYS A 175 -9.08 -0.99 -0.45
N CYS A 176 -9.68 0.19 -0.69
CA CYS A 176 -9.10 1.49 -0.33
C CYS A 176 -9.16 1.84 1.17
N GLY A 177 -10.05 1.19 1.93
CA GLY A 177 -10.21 1.44 3.37
C GLY A 177 -11.10 2.62 3.76
N ASP A 178 -11.55 3.47 2.82
CA ASP A 178 -12.37 4.66 3.11
C ASP A 178 -13.62 4.34 3.96
N CYS A 179 -14.23 3.17 3.72
CA CYS A 179 -15.40 2.72 4.47
C CYS A 179 -15.12 2.49 5.96
N VAL A 180 -13.92 2.01 6.32
CA VAL A 180 -13.52 1.78 7.71
C VAL A 180 -13.38 3.11 8.43
N THR A 181 -12.72 4.08 7.80
CA THR A 181 -12.56 5.44 8.35
C THR A 181 -13.91 6.15 8.51
N ALA A 182 -14.86 5.92 7.60
CA ALA A 182 -16.20 6.49 7.70
C ALA A 182 -17.07 5.84 8.79
N CYS A 183 -16.72 4.64 9.27
CA CYS A 183 -17.54 3.89 10.21
C CYS A 183 -17.22 4.24 11.67
N HIS A 184 -17.97 5.19 12.23
CA HIS A 184 -17.84 5.61 13.63
C HIS A 184 -18.16 4.52 14.66
N TYR A 185 -18.92 3.49 14.27
CA TYR A 185 -19.35 2.39 15.15
C TYR A 185 -18.43 1.17 15.08
N GLY A 186 -17.36 1.21 14.28
CA GLY A 186 -16.45 0.07 14.13
C GLY A 186 -17.14 -1.20 13.61
N ALA A 187 -18.17 -1.05 12.78
CA ALA A 187 -18.95 -2.16 12.24
C ALA A 187 -18.29 -2.81 11.00
N ILE A 188 -17.14 -2.31 10.54
CA ILE A 188 -16.42 -2.87 9.40
C ILE A 188 -15.11 -3.48 9.89
N GLU A 189 -14.97 -4.79 9.72
CA GLU A 189 -13.79 -5.56 10.11
C GLU A 189 -12.92 -5.91 8.90
N ILE A 190 -11.61 -5.95 9.14
CA ILE A 190 -10.59 -6.33 8.15
C ILE A 190 -10.23 -7.80 8.38
N ILE A 191 -10.59 -8.64 7.42
CA ILE A 191 -10.36 -10.08 7.42
C ILE A 191 -9.21 -10.40 6.48
N GLU A 192 -8.32 -11.31 6.86
CA GLU A 192 -7.27 -11.79 5.96
C GLU A 192 -7.80 -12.76 4.92
N GLU A 193 -7.40 -12.57 3.67
CA GLU A 193 -7.65 -13.44 2.53
C GLU A 193 -6.33 -14.06 2.08
N LYS A 194 -6.22 -15.38 2.15
CA LYS A 194 -5.06 -16.07 1.59
C LYS A 194 -5.13 -15.97 0.06
N SER A 195 -4.11 -15.37 -0.55
CA SER A 195 -4.04 -15.28 -2.01
C SER A 195 -3.75 -16.68 -2.59
N GLY A 196 -4.77 -17.29 -3.20
CA GLY A 196 -4.67 -18.64 -3.76
C GLY A 196 -5.96 -19.47 -3.73
N VAL A 197 -7.02 -19.02 -3.06
CA VAL A 197 -8.34 -19.66 -3.12
C VAL A 197 -9.30 -18.72 -3.85
N PRO A 198 -9.76 -19.07 -5.06
CA PRO A 198 -10.85 -18.34 -5.68
C PRO A 198 -12.13 -18.53 -4.86
N VAL A 199 -12.77 -17.42 -4.47
CA VAL A 199 -14.15 -17.41 -3.97
C VAL A 199 -15.14 -17.53 -5.12
#